data_AF-A0A850F8T8-F1
#
_entry.id   AF-A0A850F8T8-F1
#
_cell.length_a   1.000
_cell.length_b   1.000
_cell.length_c   1.000
_cell.angle_alpha   90.00
_cell.angle_beta   90.00
_cell.angle_gamma   90.00
#
_symmetry.space_group_name_H-M   'P 1'
#
loop_
_entity.id
_entity.type
_entity.pdbx_description
1 polymer ?
#
loop_
_entity_poly.entity_id
_entity_poly.type
_entity_poly.pdbx_seq_one_letter_code
_entity_poly.pdbx_strand_id
1 'polypeptide(L)' 'MKRRRSPTQIAIDNTIFRPTKLSRNKPKPIPTASEVQTFDYVYGLLRAKWDRMRTRRHRC' A
#
# COMPACT_ATOMS: atom_id res chain seq x y z
N MET A 1 20.12 38.87 21.04
CA MET A 1 21.10 38.53 19.98
C MET A 1 20.69 37.20 19.34
N LYS A 2 20.28 37.18 18.06
CA LYS A 2 19.89 35.94 17.37
C LYS A 2 21.17 35.20 16.95
N ARG A 3 21.49 34.06 17.59
CA ARG A 3 22.66 33.25 17.21
C ARG A 3 22.56 32.87 15.72
N ARG A 4 23.57 33.20 14.92
CA ARG A 4 23.67 32.73 13.53
C ARG A 4 23.92 31.21 13.56
N ARG A 5 23.16 30.45 12.76
CA ARG A 5 23.43 29.02 12.58
C ARG A 5 24.72 28.85 11.78
N SER A 6 25.50 27.81 12.09
CA SER A 6 26.70 27.49 11.32
C SER A 6 26.31 27.00 9.92
N PRO A 7 27.17 27.20 8.90
CA PRO A 7 26.92 26.69 7.54
C PRO A 7 26.72 25.17 7.51
N THR A 8 27.47 24.44 8.33
CA THR A 8 27.35 22.99 8.48
C THR A 8 25.99 22.58 9.04
N GLN A 9 25.47 23.29 10.05
CA GLN A 9 24.15 23.00 10.59
C GLN A 9 23.05 23.24 9.55
N ILE A 10 23.17 24.29 8.74
CA ILE A 10 22.22 24.57 7.64
C ILE A 10 22.26 23.45 6.59
N ALA A 11 23.44 22.96 6.24
CA ALA A 11 23.58 21.84 5.29
C ALA A 11 22.91 20.57 5.84
N ILE A 12 23.15 20.21 7.10
CA ILE A 12 22.52 19.05 7.75
C ILE A 12 20.99 19.20 7.81
N ASP A 13 20.49 20.38 8.17
CA ASP A 13 19.04 20.61 8.24
C ASP A 13 18.34 20.43 6.87
N ASN A 14 19.06 20.67 5.77
CA ASN A 14 18.58 20.48 4.40
C ASN A 14 18.70 19.03 3.89
N THR A 15 19.62 18.22 4.44
CA THR A 15 19.76 16.79 4.06
C THR A 15 18.71 15.90 4.72
N ILE A 16 18.08 16.36 5.80
CA ILE A 16 16.99 15.62 6.45
C ILE A 16 15.79 15.57 5.50
N PHE A 17 15.38 14.36 5.12
CA PHE A 17 14.18 14.16 4.32
C PHE A 17 12.95 14.64 5.11
N ARG A 18 12.38 15.78 4.68
CA ARG A 18 11.13 16.32 5.21
C ARG A 18 10.04 16.02 4.21
N PRO A 19 9.12 15.06 4.48
CA PRO A 19 8.01 14.80 3.59
C PRO A 19 7.23 16.11 3.39
N THR A 20 7.00 16.46 2.12
CA THR A 20 6.34 17.71 1.75
C THR A 20 4.91 17.75 2.30
N LYS A 21 4.33 18.94 2.43
CA LYS A 21 2.91 19.08 2.85
C LYS A 21 1.97 18.23 1.98
N LEU A 22 2.27 18.12 0.69
CA LEU A 22 1.54 17.28 -0.27
C LEU A 22 1.67 15.78 0.00
N SER A 23 2.82 15.32 0.48
CA SER A 23 3.02 13.92 0.89
C SER A 23 2.32 13.61 2.21
N ARG A 24 2.28 14.57 3.15
CA ARG A 24 1.58 14.42 4.43
C ARG A 24 0.06 14.45 4.30
N ASN A 25 -0.47 15.26 3.38
CA ASN A 25 -1.92 15.48 3.21
C ASN A 25 -2.61 14.49 2.26
N LYS A 26 -1.92 13.44 1.80
CA LYS A 26 -2.52 12.38 0.99
C LYS A 26 -2.68 11.13 1.86
N PRO A 27 -3.72 11.06 2.74
CA PRO A 27 -4.03 9.81 3.38
C PRO A 27 -4.32 8.75 2.32
N LYS A 28 -3.92 7.51 2.57
CA LYS A 28 -4.30 6.39 1.70
C LYS A 28 -5.83 6.34 1.68
N PRO A 29 -6.47 6.14 0.51
CA PRO A 29 -7.91 5.98 0.46
C PRO A 29 -8.30 4.78 1.32
N ILE A 30 -9.40 4.92 2.05
CA ILE A 30 -10.00 3.79 2.76
C ILE A 30 -10.51 2.84 1.66
N PRO A 31 -10.08 1.57 1.66
CA PRO A 31 -10.54 0.62 0.65
C PRO A 31 -12.06 0.51 0.69
N THR A 32 -12.67 0.41 -0.48
CA THR A 32 -14.10 0.12 -0.60
C THR A 32 -14.39 -1.27 -0.07
N ALA A 33 -15.63 -1.54 0.35
CA ALA A 33 -16.00 -2.84 0.93
C ALA A 33 -15.68 -4.04 0.01
N SER A 34 -15.67 -3.84 -1.31
CA SER A 34 -15.28 -4.84 -2.30
C SER A 34 -13.77 -5.14 -2.34
N GLU A 35 -12.93 -4.18 -1.94
CA GLU A 35 -11.47 -4.31 -1.94
C GLU A 35 -10.94 -4.86 -0.62
N VAL A 36 -11.77 -4.87 0.43
CA VAL A 36 -11.44 -5.46 1.72
C VAL A 36 -11.47 -6.97 1.58
N GLN A 37 -10.28 -7.58 1.57
CA GLN A 37 -10.15 -9.04 1.58
C GLN A 37 -10.66 -9.57 2.91
N THR A 38 -11.83 -10.21 2.89
CA THR A 38 -12.37 -10.93 4.03
C THR A 38 -11.92 -12.38 3.98
N PHE A 39 -11.73 -12.98 5.16
CA PHE A 39 -11.42 -14.40 5.24
C PHE A 39 -12.68 -15.21 4.95
N ASP A 40 -12.64 -15.98 3.86
CA ASP A 40 -13.70 -16.92 3.48
C ASP A 40 -13.19 -18.35 3.67
N TYR A 41 -13.82 -19.07 4.61
CA TYR A 41 -13.51 -20.46 4.95
C TYR A 41 -13.68 -21.43 3.77
N VAL A 42 -14.53 -21.09 2.80
CA VAL A 42 -14.94 -21.97 1.71
C VAL A 42 -14.25 -21.62 0.39
N TYR A 43 -13.61 -20.44 0.30
CA TYR A 43 -12.98 -19.94 -0.92
C TYR A 43 -12.04 -20.95 -1.59
N GLY A 44 -11.18 -21.62 -0.80
CA GLY A 44 -10.24 -22.62 -1.32
C GLY A 44 -10.94 -23.82 -1.96
N LEU A 45 -12.03 -24.30 -1.35
CA LEU A 45 -12.82 -25.41 -1.87
C LEU A 45 -13.57 -25.02 -3.15
N LEU A 46 -14.15 -23.83 -3.21
CA LEU A 46 -14.84 -23.31 -4.39
C LEU A 46 -13.90 -23.11 -5.56
N ARG A 47 -12.73 -22.52 -5.32
CA ARG A 47 -11.68 -22.35 -6.34
C ARG A 47 -11.25 -23.70 -6.92
N ALA A 48 -10.96 -24.68 -6.06
CA ALA A 48 -10.60 -26.03 -6.51
C ALA A 48 -11.73 -26.71 -7.32
N LYS A 49 -12.99 -26.56 -6.91
CA LYS A 49 -14.15 -27.07 -7.67
C LYS A 49 -14.21 -26.44 -9.06
N TRP A 50 -14.07 -25.11 -9.13
CA TRP A 50 -14.13 -24.36 -10.38
C TRP A 50 -13.01 -24.74 -11.36
N ASP A 51 -11.77 -24.84 -10.87
CA ASP A 51 -10.61 -25.24 -11.67
C ASP A 51 -10.77 -26.65 -12.25
N ARG A 52 -11.32 -27.59 -11.46
CA ARG A 52 -11.65 -28.95 -11.93
C ARG A 52 -12.71 -28.96 -13.03
N MET A 53 -13.74 -28.11 -12.93
CA MET A 53 -14.78 -28.02 -13.97
C MET A 53 -14.21 -27.47 -15.28
N ARG A 54 -13.36 -26.44 -15.21
CA ARG A 54 -12.73 -25.85 -16.40
C ARG A 54 -11.74 -26.79 -17.06
N THR A 55 -10.86 -27.41 -16.28
CA THR A 55 -9.89 -28.39 -16.82
C THR A 55 -10.56 -29.58 -17.49
N ARG A 56 -11.71 -30.05 -16.99
CA ARG A 56 -12.50 -31.08 -17.70
C ARG A 56 -13.10 -30.57 -19.00
N ARG A 57 -13.66 -29.36 -19.03
CA ARG A 57 -14.24 -28.78 -20.25
C ARG A 57 -13.20 -28.53 -21.36
N HIS A 58 -11.95 -28.24 -21.00
CA HIS A 58 -10.85 -28.05 -21.95
C HIS A 58 -10.20 -29.36 -22.43
N ARG A 59 -10.58 -30.52 -21.87
CA ARG A 59 -10.05 -31.83 -22.27
C ARG A 59 -10.97 -32.58 -23.25
N CYS A 60 -12.01 -31.92 -23.76
CA CYS A 60 -12.92 -32.42 -24.80
C CYS A 60 -12.75 -31.61 -26.07
#